data_AF-A0A803NTS4-F1
#
_entry.id   AF-A0A803NTS4-F1
#
_cell.length_a   1.000
_cell.length_b   1.000
_cell.length_c   1.000
_cell.angle_alpha   90.00
_cell.angle_beta   90.00
_cell.angle_gamma   90.00
#
_symmetry.space_group_name_H-M   'P 1'
#
loop_
_entity.id
_entity.type
_entity.pdbx_description
1 polymer ?
#
loop_
_entity_poly.entity_id
_entity_poly.type
_entity_poly.pdbx_seq_one_letter_code
_entity_poly.pdbx_strand_id
1 'polypeptide(L)'
;MSQPRQFQMVGNNNPGQFSDTTLTKIFVGGLAWETQRETMKRYFEQFGEILEAVVITDKNTGRSKGYGFVTFKDPEAAIRACQNPSPVIDGRRANCNVASLGAQKTRPPTPQHGGAGRFRPSPGIVTPPAYQGSTSTYFHQPTAQYSIPYSAYG
;
A
#
# COMPACT_ATOMS: atom_id res chain seq x y z
N MET A 1 38.23 -14.92 31.39
CA MET A 1 37.40 -13.72 31.57
C MET A 1 36.96 -13.21 30.20
N SER A 2 35.76 -13.60 29.75
CA SER A 2 35.22 -13.20 28.45
C SER A 2 34.34 -11.97 28.61
N GLN A 3 34.68 -10.88 27.93
CA GLN A 3 33.90 -9.64 27.91
C GLN A 3 32.59 -9.88 27.11
N PRO A 4 31.41 -9.46 27.62
CA PRO A 4 30.18 -9.54 26.85
C PRO A 4 30.20 -8.49 25.73
N ARG A 5 29.85 -8.94 24.52
CA ARG A 5 29.66 -8.11 23.34
C ARG A 5 28.54 -7.10 23.59
N GLN A 6 28.89 -5.82 23.69
CA GLN A 6 27.95 -4.72 23.52
C GLN A 6 27.32 -4.83 22.13
N PHE A 7 26.04 -5.17 22.09
CA PHE A 7 25.20 -4.91 20.92
C PHE A 7 24.90 -3.42 20.90
N GLN A 8 25.74 -2.66 20.22
CA GLN A 8 25.50 -1.26 19.92
C GLN A 8 24.41 -1.18 18.83
N MET A 9 23.19 -0.84 19.23
CA MET A 9 22.09 -0.51 18.33
C MET A 9 22.25 0.94 17.85
N VAL A 10 23.17 1.18 16.91
CA VAL A 10 23.26 2.49 16.22
C VAL A 10 22.64 2.36 14.84
N GLY A 11 21.35 2.64 14.80
CA GLY A 11 20.59 2.96 13.58
C GLY A 11 20.14 4.42 13.63
N ASN A 12 21.08 5.34 13.85
CA ASN A 12 20.81 6.77 13.88
C ASN A 12 20.69 7.28 12.44
N ASN A 13 19.47 7.46 11.94
CA ASN A 13 19.20 8.11 10.65
C ASN A 13 17.79 8.71 10.58
N ASN A 14 17.62 9.97 11.00
CA ASN A 14 16.69 10.88 10.31
C ASN A 14 16.99 12.36 10.61
N PRO A 15 16.98 13.25 9.59
CA PRO A 15 17.13 14.68 9.78
C PRO A 15 15.82 15.30 10.27
N GLY A 16 15.89 16.05 11.38
CA GLY A 16 14.90 17.06 11.73
C GLY A 16 14.18 16.80 13.04
N GLN A 17 14.41 17.70 13.98
CA GLN A 17 13.54 17.97 15.11
C GLN A 17 12.12 18.26 14.63
N PHE A 18 11.28 17.25 14.60
CA PHE A 18 9.83 17.44 14.61
C PHE A 18 9.35 16.47 15.68
N SER A 19 8.92 17.06 16.80
CA SER A 19 8.27 16.47 17.98
C SER A 19 7.91 15.00 17.78
N ASP A 20 8.36 14.10 18.66
CA ASP A 20 8.17 12.64 18.65
C ASP A 20 6.70 12.20 18.48
N THR A 21 6.14 12.45 17.32
CA THR A 21 4.76 12.20 16.91
C THR A 21 4.59 10.76 16.50
N THR A 22 5.68 9.97 16.57
CA THR A 22 5.72 8.53 16.38
C THR A 22 4.65 7.80 17.19
N LEU A 23 4.36 8.29 18.40
CA LEU A 23 3.36 7.71 19.30
C LEU A 23 2.06 8.51 19.37
N THR A 24 2.08 9.79 19.00
CA THR A 24 0.88 10.67 19.07
C THR A 24 0.12 10.76 17.75
N LYS A 25 0.71 10.31 16.65
CA LYS A 25 0.11 10.34 15.31
C LYS A 25 -0.53 9.02 14.95
N ILE A 26 -1.79 9.07 14.55
CA ILE A 26 -2.56 7.94 14.06
C ILE A 26 -2.85 8.08 12.56
N PHE A 27 -2.83 6.95 11.87
CA PHE A 27 -3.37 6.76 10.53
C PHE A 27 -4.84 6.38 10.64
N VAL A 28 -5.67 6.96 9.78
CA VAL A 28 -7.10 6.64 9.66
C VAL A 28 -7.41 6.35 8.19
N GLY A 29 -7.73 5.10 7.86
CA GLY A 29 -8.09 4.65 6.51
C GLY A 29 -9.55 4.23 6.41
N GLY A 30 -10.04 3.99 5.19
CA GLY A 30 -11.40 3.49 4.97
C GLY A 30 -12.50 4.53 5.21
N LEU A 31 -12.17 5.82 5.10
CA LEU A 31 -13.13 6.91 5.27
C LEU A 31 -14.07 7.01 4.06
N ALA A 32 -15.25 7.61 4.27
CA ALA A 32 -16.08 8.02 3.14
C ALA A 32 -15.37 9.12 2.35
N TRP A 33 -15.62 9.21 1.04
CA TRP A 33 -14.97 10.24 0.21
C TRP A 33 -15.45 11.66 0.55
N GLU A 34 -16.65 11.75 1.11
CA GLU A 34 -17.22 12.97 1.67
C GLU A 34 -16.66 13.33 3.06
N THR A 35 -16.01 12.39 3.75
CA THR A 35 -15.43 12.66 5.06
C THR A 35 -14.28 13.63 4.94
N GLN A 36 -14.49 14.83 5.50
CA GLN A 36 -13.52 15.92 5.52
C GLN A 36 -12.72 15.94 6.81
N ARG A 37 -11.68 16.78 6.83
CA ARG A 37 -10.85 17.02 8.03
C ARG A 37 -11.67 17.36 9.27
N GLU A 38 -12.78 18.06 9.09
CA GLU A 38 -13.57 18.57 10.21
C GLU A 38 -14.41 17.46 10.86
N THR A 39 -15.05 16.61 10.06
CA THR A 39 -15.77 15.42 10.55
C THR A 39 -14.82 14.46 11.26
N MET A 40 -13.64 14.22 10.67
CA MET A 40 -12.59 13.41 11.29
C MET A 40 -12.15 14.02 12.63
N LYS A 41 -11.82 15.33 12.66
CA LYS A 41 -11.40 16.02 13.87
C LYS A 41 -12.46 15.90 14.97
N ARG A 42 -13.72 16.23 14.67
CA ARG A 42 -14.83 16.12 15.62
C ARG A 42 -14.98 14.71 16.19
N TYR A 43 -14.82 13.68 15.36
CA TYR A 43 -14.85 12.30 15.84
C TYR A 43 -13.69 12.00 16.79
N PHE A 44 -12.47 12.38 16.44
CA PHE A 44 -11.30 12.03 17.25
C PHE A 44 -11.08 12.93 18.47
N GLU A 45 -11.70 14.12 18.52
CA GLU A 45 -11.63 15.05 19.66
C GLU A 45 -12.18 14.43 20.96
N GLN A 46 -13.05 13.41 20.86
CA GLN A 46 -13.55 12.67 22.04
C GLN A 46 -12.43 11.89 22.76
N PHE A 47 -11.35 11.53 22.07
CA PHE A 47 -10.24 10.78 22.63
C PHE A 47 -9.12 11.68 23.17
N GLY A 48 -9.15 12.99 22.87
CA GLY A 48 -8.16 13.95 23.36
C GLY A 48 -7.99 15.17 22.45
N GLU A 49 -7.14 16.10 22.88
CA GLU A 49 -6.85 17.33 22.14
C GLU A 49 -6.06 17.00 20.86
N ILE A 50 -6.58 17.48 19.72
CA ILE A 50 -5.98 17.29 18.40
C ILE A 50 -5.11 18.49 18.05
N LEU A 51 -3.83 18.26 17.78
CA LEU A 51 -2.91 19.26 17.23
C LEU A 51 -3.15 19.47 15.74
N GLU A 52 -3.30 18.38 14.99
CA GLU A 52 -3.44 18.44 13.54
C GLU A 52 -4.30 17.29 13.00
N ALA A 53 -5.18 17.59 12.05
CA ALA A 53 -5.94 16.60 11.30
C ALA A 53 -5.84 16.89 9.80
N VAL A 54 -5.42 15.89 9.03
CA VAL A 54 -5.19 16.01 7.59
C VAL A 54 -5.87 14.85 6.86
N VAL A 55 -6.76 15.17 5.93
CA VAL A 55 -7.30 14.20 4.97
C VAL A 55 -6.49 14.29 3.69
N ILE A 56 -6.03 13.15 3.19
CA ILE A 56 -5.26 13.12 1.96
C ILE A 56 -6.23 13.16 0.78
N THR A 57 -6.11 14.20 -0.03
CA THR A 57 -6.84 14.36 -1.27
C THR A 57 -5.92 14.11 -2.47
N ASP A 58 -6.50 13.71 -3.59
CA ASP A 58 -5.83 13.64 -4.86
C ASP A 58 -5.58 15.05 -5.40
N LYS A 59 -4.35 15.35 -5.83
CA LYS A 59 -3.96 16.70 -6.26
C LYS A 59 -4.57 17.12 -7.59
N ASN A 60 -4.92 16.17 -8.46
CA ASN A 60 -5.45 16.46 -9.79
C ASN A 60 -6.96 16.69 -9.74
N THR A 61 -7.66 15.87 -8.97
CA THR A 61 -9.14 15.87 -8.89
C THR A 61 -9.68 16.59 -7.66
N GLY A 62 -8.84 16.86 -6.65
CA GLY A 62 -9.25 17.43 -5.36
C GLY A 62 -10.05 16.47 -4.47
N ARG A 63 -10.32 15.24 -4.93
CA ARG A 63 -11.17 14.27 -4.22
C ARG A 63 -10.42 13.59 -3.07
N SER A 64 -11.12 13.27 -1.99
CA SER A 64 -10.55 12.50 -0.87
C SER A 64 -10.09 11.12 -1.33
N LYS A 65 -8.91 10.70 -0.89
CA LYS A 65 -8.40 9.34 -1.11
C LYS A 65 -8.97 8.34 -0.10
N GLY A 66 -9.85 8.76 0.80
CA GLY A 66 -10.47 7.90 1.82
C GLY A 66 -9.53 7.54 2.97
N TYR A 67 -8.46 8.33 3.19
CA TYR A 67 -7.58 8.19 4.34
C TYR A 67 -7.00 9.53 4.79
N GLY A 68 -6.52 9.57 6.02
CA GLY A 68 -5.91 10.74 6.62
C GLY A 68 -5.05 10.40 7.83
N PHE A 69 -4.55 11.45 8.47
CA PHE A 69 -3.72 11.39 9.66
C PHE A 69 -4.25 12.35 10.71
N VAL A 70 -4.22 11.92 11.97
CA VAL A 70 -4.55 12.75 13.12
C VAL A 70 -3.36 12.73 14.07
N THR A 71 -2.91 13.91 14.47
CA THR A 71 -1.84 14.09 15.44
C THR A 71 -2.46 14.63 16.72
N PHE A 72 -2.36 13.85 17.79
CA PHE A 72 -2.80 14.26 19.13
C PHE A 72 -1.72 15.06 19.84
N LYS A 73 -2.14 15.85 20.82
CA LYS A 73 -1.25 16.50 21.78
C LYS A 73 -0.59 15.49 22.71
N ASP A 74 -1.39 14.54 23.19
CA ASP A 74 -0.96 13.53 24.15
C ASP A 74 -0.87 12.13 23.51
N PRO A 75 0.17 11.33 23.81
CA PRO A 75 0.30 9.96 23.32
C PRO A 75 -0.81 9.04 23.84
N GLU A 76 -1.33 9.29 25.04
CA GLU A 76 -2.43 8.53 25.63
C GLU A 76 -3.72 8.66 24.81
N ALA A 77 -3.97 9.82 24.20
CA ALA A 77 -5.11 10.03 23.31
C ALA A 77 -5.01 9.16 22.04
N ALA A 78 -3.81 9.06 21.47
CA ALA A 78 -3.55 8.19 20.31
C ALA A 78 -3.76 6.71 20.65
N ILE A 79 -3.31 6.27 21.82
CA ILE A 79 -3.53 4.90 22.32
C ILE A 79 -5.02 4.62 22.45
N ARG A 80 -5.78 5.51 23.11
CA ARG A 80 -7.24 5.39 23.25
C ARG A 80 -7.95 5.33 21.91
N ALA A 81 -7.57 6.17 20.95
CA ALA A 81 -8.13 6.13 19.61
C ALA A 81 -7.84 4.78 18.89
N CYS A 82 -6.67 4.19 19.13
CA CYS A 82 -6.30 2.89 18.55
C CYS A 82 -6.89 1.68 19.29
N GLN A 83 -7.50 1.85 20.47
CA GLN A 83 -8.15 0.74 21.19
C GLN A 83 -9.29 0.12 20.39
N ASN A 84 -10.01 0.95 19.63
CA ASN A 84 -11.00 0.48 18.67
C ASN A 84 -10.43 0.60 17.26
N PRO A 85 -9.76 -0.43 16.71
CA PRO A 85 -9.07 -0.35 15.43
C PRO A 85 -10.01 -0.18 14.22
N SER A 86 -11.32 -0.41 14.38
CA SER A 86 -12.31 -0.32 13.30
C SER A 86 -13.52 0.56 13.65
N PRO A 87 -13.34 1.87 13.86
CA PRO A 87 -14.43 2.78 14.17
C PRO A 87 -15.35 3.00 12.96
N VAL A 88 -16.64 3.21 13.19
CA VAL A 88 -17.57 3.64 12.15
C VAL A 88 -17.60 5.17 12.13
N ILE A 89 -17.16 5.77 11.03
CA ILE A 89 -17.17 7.21 10.80
C ILE A 89 -18.02 7.46 9.57
N ASP A 90 -19.04 8.32 9.70
CA ASP A 90 -19.90 8.69 8.57
C ASP A 90 -20.64 7.49 7.93
N GLY A 91 -21.03 6.52 8.77
CA GLY A 91 -21.67 5.28 8.31
C GLY A 91 -20.73 4.28 7.62
N ARG A 92 -19.43 4.59 7.48
CA ARG A 92 -18.43 3.69 6.90
C ARG A 92 -17.45 3.18 7.96
N ARG A 93 -17.08 1.90 7.86
CA ARG A 93 -16.04 1.29 8.70
C ARG A 93 -14.67 1.84 8.31
N ALA A 94 -14.10 2.65 9.17
CA ALA A 94 -12.73 3.13 9.07
C ALA A 94 -11.77 2.17 9.77
N ASN A 95 -10.47 2.37 9.56
CA ASN A 95 -9.40 1.64 10.21
C ASN A 95 -8.41 2.62 10.84
N CYS A 96 -8.17 2.54 12.14
CA CYS A 96 -7.21 3.40 12.82
C CYS A 96 -6.04 2.61 13.40
N ASN A 97 -4.83 3.11 13.20
CA ASN A 97 -3.58 2.51 13.69
C ASN A 97 -2.57 3.62 13.98
N VAL A 98 -1.56 3.34 14.80
CA VAL A 98 -0.41 4.25 14.96
C VAL A 98 0.25 4.47 13.59
N ALA A 99 0.46 5.73 13.19
CA ALA A 99 0.94 6.08 11.86
C ALA A 99 2.31 5.45 11.54
N SER A 100 3.16 5.32 12.56
CA SER A 100 4.48 4.70 12.50
C SER A 100 4.44 3.24 12.04
N LEU A 101 3.32 2.53 12.27
CA LEU A 101 3.17 1.14 11.81
C LEU A 101 3.01 1.07 10.28
N GLY A 102 2.41 2.07 9.64
CA GLY A 102 2.16 2.08 8.19
C GLY A 102 3.30 2.64 7.34
N ALA A 103 4.14 3.51 7.91
CA ALA A 103 5.19 4.24 7.17
C ALA A 103 6.26 3.34 6.52
N GLN A 104 6.44 2.13 7.03
CA GLN A 104 7.42 1.17 6.52
C GLN A 104 7.03 0.50 5.19
N LYS A 105 5.77 0.59 4.74
CA LYS A 105 5.31 -0.11 3.52
C LYS A 105 5.36 0.74 2.25
N THR A 106 5.55 2.05 2.36
CA THR A 106 5.52 3.00 1.22
C THR A 106 6.86 3.56 0.79
N ARG A 107 8.00 2.99 1.21
CA ARG A 107 9.28 3.26 0.56
C ARG A 107 9.39 2.35 -0.67
N PRO A 108 9.14 2.81 -1.90
CA PRO A 108 9.62 2.07 -3.06
C PRO A 108 11.14 1.91 -2.89
N PRO A 109 11.70 0.69 -3.04
CA PRO A 109 13.14 0.57 -3.17
C PRO A 109 13.51 1.40 -4.39
N THR A 110 14.30 2.46 -4.19
CA THR A 110 14.93 3.21 -5.28
C THR A 110 15.63 2.20 -6.20
N PRO A 111 15.29 2.10 -7.49
CA PRO A 111 16.14 1.38 -8.42
C PRO A 111 17.44 2.16 -8.52
N GLN A 112 18.48 1.62 -7.89
CA GLN A 112 19.85 2.10 -8.02
C GLN A 112 20.31 1.78 -9.44
N HIS A 113 19.98 2.66 -10.39
CA HIS A 113 20.45 2.54 -11.76
C HIS A 113 21.76 3.30 -11.93
N GLY A 114 22.81 2.55 -12.26
CA GLY A 114 23.86 3.04 -13.16
C GLY A 114 25.24 3.18 -12.55
N GLY A 115 26.00 2.07 -12.48
CA GLY A 115 27.44 2.15 -12.25
C GLY A 115 28.16 0.81 -12.36
N ALA A 116 29.03 0.71 -13.38
CA ALA A 116 30.10 -0.28 -13.56
C ALA A 116 29.69 -1.72 -13.93
N GLY A 117 30.12 -2.10 -15.13
CA GLY A 117 29.67 -3.33 -15.80
C GLY A 117 30.38 -4.60 -15.38
N ARG A 118 30.01 -5.68 -16.06
CA ARG A 118 30.89 -6.78 -16.42
C ARG A 118 30.45 -7.40 -17.75
N PHE A 119 31.29 -7.21 -18.74
CA PHE A 119 31.45 -8.10 -19.88
C PHE A 119 31.56 -9.55 -19.41
N ARG A 120 30.93 -10.49 -20.13
CA ARG A 120 31.55 -11.77 -20.51
C ARG A 120 30.73 -12.55 -21.56
N PRO A 121 31.40 -13.39 -22.38
CA PRO A 121 31.02 -13.68 -23.78
C PRO A 121 30.34 -15.04 -24.02
N SER A 122 29.83 -15.22 -25.23
CA SER A 122 29.30 -16.45 -25.85
C SER A 122 30.32 -17.61 -25.88
N PRO A 123 29.85 -18.87 -26.03
CA PRO A 123 30.16 -19.59 -27.28
C PRO A 123 28.98 -20.45 -27.79
N GLY A 124 28.90 -20.57 -29.12
CA GLY A 124 27.73 -21.11 -29.83
C GLY A 124 27.74 -22.59 -30.20
N ILE A 125 26.84 -22.94 -31.12
CA ILE A 125 26.88 -24.15 -31.93
C ILE A 125 26.25 -23.87 -33.31
N VAL A 126 26.96 -24.32 -34.34
CA VAL A 126 26.65 -24.38 -35.78
C VAL A 126 25.73 -25.60 -36.02
N THR A 127 24.73 -25.68 -36.92
CA THR A 127 24.76 -25.78 -38.41
C THR A 127 23.31 -26.02 -38.95
N PRO A 128 23.00 -25.82 -40.26
CA PRO A 128 21.65 -25.80 -40.92
C PRO A 128 21.30 -27.10 -41.75
N PRO A 129 20.39 -27.10 -42.77
CA PRO A 129 18.92 -26.89 -42.84
C PRO A 129 18.15 -28.11 -43.46
N ALA A 130 16.81 -28.12 -43.51
CA ALA A 130 16.06 -28.99 -44.44
C ALA A 130 14.70 -28.41 -44.87
N TYR A 131 14.56 -28.24 -46.19
CA TYR A 131 13.36 -27.89 -46.94
C TYR A 131 12.54 -29.16 -47.22
N GLN A 132 11.23 -29.14 -46.96
CA GLN A 132 10.18 -29.94 -47.62
C GLN A 132 8.86 -29.31 -47.17
N GLY A 133 7.90 -28.93 -48.00
CA GLY A 133 7.56 -29.34 -49.35
C GLY A 133 6.02 -29.33 -49.37
N SER A 134 5.44 -28.47 -50.21
CA SER A 134 4.02 -28.17 -50.31
C SER A 134 3.14 -29.41 -50.53
N THR A 135 2.03 -29.52 -49.79
CA THR A 135 0.77 -30.09 -50.30
C THR A 135 -0.43 -29.37 -49.70
N SER A 136 -1.30 -28.90 -50.58
CA SER A 136 -2.55 -28.20 -50.31
C SER A 136 -3.65 -29.19 -49.91
N THR A 137 -4.46 -28.91 -48.88
CA THR A 137 -5.88 -29.32 -48.87
C THR A 137 -6.72 -28.54 -47.84
N TYR A 138 -7.74 -27.86 -48.36
CA TYR A 138 -9.11 -27.67 -47.85
C TYR A 138 -9.37 -27.47 -46.34
N PHE A 139 -9.96 -26.29 -46.03
CA PHE A 139 -11.27 -26.13 -45.37
C PHE A 139 -11.48 -26.78 -43.99
N HIS A 140 -11.61 -25.97 -42.92
CA HIS A 140 -12.87 -25.80 -42.17
C HIS A 140 -12.67 -24.91 -40.93
N GLN A 141 -13.65 -24.04 -40.72
CA GLN A 141 -13.78 -23.08 -39.62
C GLN A 141 -14.44 -23.79 -38.41
N PRO A 142 -13.97 -23.63 -37.16
CA PRO A 142 -14.72 -24.14 -36.00
C PRO A 142 -15.61 -23.04 -35.39
N THR A 143 -16.91 -23.09 -35.69
CA THR A 143 -17.95 -22.42 -34.89
C THR A 143 -18.30 -23.31 -33.71
N ALA A 144 -17.84 -22.97 -32.51
CA ALA A 144 -18.28 -23.64 -31.29
C ALA A 144 -19.72 -23.24 -30.97
N GLN A 145 -20.62 -24.19 -31.14
CA GLN A 145 -22.04 -24.12 -30.79
C GLN A 145 -22.23 -24.02 -29.27
N TYR A 146 -22.98 -23.01 -28.86
CA TYR A 146 -23.68 -22.95 -27.58
C TYR A 146 -24.77 -24.04 -27.54
N SER A 147 -24.83 -24.84 -26.48
CA SER A 147 -26.05 -25.57 -26.14
C SER A 147 -26.32 -25.45 -24.65
N ILE A 148 -27.51 -24.92 -24.36
CA ILE A 148 -28.09 -24.60 -23.07
C ILE A 148 -28.96 -25.79 -22.68
N PRO A 149 -28.82 -26.42 -21.49
CA PRO A 149 -29.87 -27.31 -21.00
C PRO A 149 -30.97 -26.47 -20.36
N TYR A 150 -32.09 -26.39 -21.08
CA TYR A 150 -33.35 -25.81 -20.60
C TYR A 150 -33.90 -26.66 -19.45
N SER A 151 -34.29 -26.00 -18.37
CA SER A 151 -35.08 -26.57 -17.28
C SER A 151 -36.53 -26.73 -17.74
N ALA A 152 -37.13 -27.90 -17.53
CA ALA A 152 -38.57 -28.07 -17.66
C ALA A 152 -39.07 -29.17 -16.72
N TYR A 153 -39.82 -28.72 -15.70
CA TYR A 153 -41.05 -29.27 -15.14
C TYR A 153 -41.32 -30.78 -15.15
N GLY A 154 -41.73 -31.31 -13.99
CA GLY A 154 -42.50 -32.55 -13.84
C GLY A 154 -42.23 -33.25 -12.53
#